data_AF-A0A831V7F2-F1
#
_entry.id   AF-A0A831V7F2-F1
#
_cell.length_a   1.000
_cell.length_b   1.000
_cell.length_c   1.000
_cell.angle_alpha   90.00
_cell.angle_beta   90.00
_cell.angle_gamma   90.00
#
_symmetry.space_group_name_H-M   'P 1'
#
loop_
_entity.id
_entity.type
_entity.pdbx_description
1 polymer ?
#
loop_
_entity_poly.entity_id
_entity_poly.type
_entity_poly.pdbx_seq_one_letter_code
_entity_poly.pdbx_strand_id
1 'polypeptide(L)'
;MLREAYGRNGVETSAEQLGYVERDSRRRSDVVMAGVVMDLELVGGRGGSLVAKYFTRDVGRALAVAGRLESAGLRPNVVRSGPNYVVYITTMDLLKLAEGDGEIRRAIALYLAEKAKNGTPRQREIAEKILRRHPLFSLPIAFLLP
;
A
#
# COMPACT_ATOMS: atom_id res chain seq x y z
N MET A 1 40.68 -32.88 -29.38
CA MET A 1 40.83 -31.73 -28.48
C MET A 1 39.46 -31.34 -27.91
N LEU A 2 39.34 -31.42 -26.58
CA LEU A 2 38.62 -30.52 -25.63
C LEU A 2 37.09 -30.29 -25.84
N ARG A 3 36.24 -30.85 -24.96
CA ARG A 3 35.58 -30.22 -23.77
C ARG A 3 34.39 -29.33 -24.18
N GLU A 4 33.22 -29.28 -23.54
CA GLU A 4 32.83 -29.53 -22.14
C GLU A 4 31.29 -29.62 -22.06
N ALA A 5 30.79 -30.39 -21.09
CA ALA A 5 29.38 -30.48 -20.73
C ALA A 5 28.98 -29.32 -19.80
N TYR A 6 27.81 -28.71 -20.04
CA TYR A 6 27.11 -27.93 -19.01
C TYR A 6 25.62 -28.26 -19.04
N GLY A 7 25.18 -29.02 -18.03
CA GLY A 7 23.78 -29.16 -17.68
C GLY A 7 23.24 -27.81 -17.20
N ARG A 8 22.04 -27.47 -17.66
CA ARG A 8 21.27 -26.33 -17.16
C ARG A 8 19.97 -26.86 -16.58
N ASN A 9 20.04 -27.26 -15.31
CA ASN A 9 18.87 -27.38 -14.46
C ASN A 9 18.37 -25.96 -14.17
N GLY A 10 17.57 -25.41 -15.09
CA GLY A 10 16.76 -24.23 -14.84
C GLY A 10 15.53 -24.67 -14.05
N VAL A 11 15.67 -24.78 -12.74
CA VAL A 11 14.53 -24.90 -11.83
C VAL A 11 13.63 -23.70 -12.11
N GLU A 12 12.42 -23.97 -12.62
CA GLU A 12 11.31 -23.01 -12.71
C GLU A 12 10.83 -22.70 -11.28
N THR A 13 11.66 -22.01 -10.50
CA THR A 13 11.25 -21.45 -9.22
C THR A 13 10.55 -20.12 -9.46
N SER A 14 9.25 -20.26 -9.71
CA SER A 14 8.26 -19.62 -8.85
C SER A 14 7.94 -18.13 -9.10
N ALA A 15 7.49 -17.84 -10.32
CA ALA A 15 6.53 -16.75 -10.51
C ALA A 15 5.27 -16.94 -9.63
N GLU A 16 4.96 -18.18 -9.25
CA GLU A 16 3.88 -18.53 -8.32
C GLU A 16 4.20 -18.19 -6.86
N GLN A 17 5.43 -18.42 -6.34
CA GLN A 17 5.78 -17.96 -4.98
C GLN A 17 5.91 -16.44 -4.89
N LEU A 18 6.41 -15.75 -5.92
CA LEU A 18 6.40 -14.29 -5.96
C LEU A 18 4.97 -13.76 -5.94
N GLY A 19 4.07 -14.37 -6.73
CA GLY A 19 2.64 -14.06 -6.71
C GLY A 19 1.95 -14.39 -5.39
N TYR A 20 2.41 -15.40 -4.63
CA TYR A 20 1.85 -15.75 -3.32
C TYR A 20 2.25 -14.75 -2.24
N VAL A 21 3.54 -14.35 -2.19
CA VAL A 21 4.04 -13.31 -1.27
C VAL A 21 3.42 -11.95 -1.60
N GLU A 22 3.21 -11.64 -2.87
CA GLU A 22 2.59 -10.40 -3.33
C GLU A 22 1.07 -10.38 -3.06
N ARG A 23 0.37 -11.52 -3.16
CA ARG A 23 -1.05 -11.64 -2.79
C ARG A 23 -1.28 -11.61 -1.27
N ASP A 24 -0.38 -12.18 -0.49
CA ASP A 24 -0.50 -12.18 0.98
C ASP A 24 -0.15 -10.81 1.59
N SER A 25 0.78 -10.08 0.96
CA SER A 25 1.06 -8.68 1.30
C SER A 25 -0.07 -7.71 0.91
N ARG A 26 -0.76 -7.94 -0.21
CA ARG A 26 -2.00 -7.20 -0.59
C ARG A 26 -3.09 -7.31 0.49
N ARG A 27 -3.31 -8.50 1.05
CA ARG A 27 -4.31 -8.72 2.10
C ARG A 27 -4.08 -7.90 3.39
N ARG A 28 -2.84 -7.49 3.68
CA ARG A 28 -2.50 -6.64 4.84
C ARG A 28 -2.40 -5.15 4.52
N SER A 29 -2.51 -4.77 3.26
CA SER A 29 -2.44 -3.38 2.78
C SER A 29 -3.77 -2.87 2.25
N ASP A 30 -4.72 -3.76 1.99
CA ASP A 30 -6.09 -3.44 1.62
C ASP A 30 -6.86 -2.80 2.79
N VAL A 31 -7.37 -1.60 2.56
CA VAL A 31 -8.23 -0.86 3.49
C VAL A 31 -9.48 -0.39 2.77
N VAL A 32 -10.64 -0.54 3.40
CA VAL A 32 -11.91 -0.08 2.84
C VAL A 32 -12.09 1.41 3.15
N MET A 33 -12.17 2.24 2.12
CA MET A 33 -12.34 3.69 2.22
C MET A 33 -13.53 4.10 1.37
N ALA A 34 -14.55 4.72 2.00
CA ALA A 34 -15.82 5.03 1.35
C ALA A 34 -16.44 3.82 0.60
N GLY A 35 -16.28 2.60 1.15
CA GLY A 35 -16.77 1.37 0.52
C GLY A 35 -15.97 0.92 -0.72
N VAL A 36 -14.74 1.40 -0.90
CA VAL A 36 -13.80 0.97 -1.94
C VAL A 36 -12.60 0.32 -1.27
N VAL A 37 -12.24 -0.89 -1.68
CA VAL A 37 -11.00 -1.55 -1.23
C VAL A 37 -9.83 -0.87 -1.93
N MET A 38 -8.91 -0.29 -1.16
CA MET A 38 -7.73 0.42 -1.65
C MET A 38 -6.46 -0.15 -1.04
N ASP A 39 -5.40 -0.25 -1.85
CA ASP A 39 -4.09 -0.75 -1.47
C ASP A 39 -3.20 0.38 -0.92
N LEU A 40 -2.65 0.19 0.29
CA LEU A 40 -1.74 1.14 0.93
C LEU A 40 -0.30 1.00 0.43
N GLU A 41 0.28 2.11 -0.03
CA GLU A 41 1.65 2.14 -0.55
C GLU A 41 2.50 3.25 0.08
N LEU A 42 3.71 2.88 0.50
CA LEU A 42 4.75 3.81 0.92
C LEU A 42 5.48 4.39 -0.29
N VAL A 43 5.42 5.72 -0.42
CA VAL A 43 6.09 6.46 -1.49
C VAL A 43 7.33 7.15 -0.93
N GLY A 44 8.46 6.93 -1.60
CA GLY A 44 9.73 7.54 -1.24
C GLY A 44 9.79 9.03 -1.57
N GLY A 45 10.39 9.80 -0.67
CA GLY A 45 10.63 11.23 -0.80
C GLY A 45 11.33 11.76 0.45
N ARG A 46 11.67 13.06 0.50
CA ARG A 46 12.41 13.66 1.63
C ARG A 46 11.79 13.30 3.00
N GLY A 47 10.45 13.36 3.08
CA GLY A 47 9.69 13.04 4.27
C GLY A 47 8.99 11.68 4.26
N GLY A 48 8.97 10.95 3.15
CA GLY A 48 8.08 9.81 2.97
C GLY A 48 6.60 10.19 2.90
N SER A 49 5.81 9.40 2.19
CA SER A 49 4.36 9.58 2.08
C SER A 49 3.65 8.23 2.04
N LEU A 50 2.40 8.24 2.48
CA LEU A 50 1.48 7.11 2.36
C LEU A 50 0.37 7.49 1.38
N VAL A 51 0.08 6.62 0.43
CA VAL A 51 -1.06 6.77 -0.49
C VAL A 51 -1.92 5.52 -0.44
N ALA A 52 -3.20 5.67 -0.73
CA ALA A 52 -4.08 4.54 -1.00
C ALA A 52 -4.42 4.52 -2.49
N LYS A 53 -4.28 3.36 -3.13
CA LYS A 53 -4.45 3.19 -4.58
C LYS A 53 -5.55 2.19 -4.90
N TYR A 54 -6.28 2.48 -5.96
CA TYR A 54 -7.22 1.56 -6.61
C TYR A 54 -6.80 1.40 -8.07
N PHE A 55 -6.66 0.16 -8.52
CA PHE A 55 -6.23 -0.19 -9.87
C PHE A 55 -7.37 -0.80 -10.66
N THR A 56 -7.55 -0.34 -11.90
CA THR A 56 -8.53 -0.92 -12.84
C THR A 56 -8.05 -0.76 -14.28
N ARG A 57 -8.45 -1.65 -15.19
CA ARG A 57 -8.23 -1.47 -16.65
C ARG A 57 -9.32 -0.64 -17.32
N ASP A 58 -10.42 -0.43 -16.61
CA ASP A 58 -11.62 0.25 -17.11
C ASP A 58 -11.66 1.70 -16.62
N VAL A 59 -11.71 2.64 -17.58
CA VAL A 59 -11.75 4.08 -17.30
C VAL A 59 -13.06 4.51 -16.62
N GLY A 60 -14.19 3.91 -17.00
CA GLY A 60 -15.49 4.20 -16.40
C GLY A 60 -15.53 3.78 -14.93
N ARG A 61 -14.95 2.63 -14.59
CA ARG A 61 -14.77 2.20 -13.20
C ARG A 61 -13.84 3.13 -12.43
N ALA A 62 -12.76 3.60 -13.04
CA ALA A 62 -11.85 4.54 -12.40
C ALA A 62 -12.57 5.85 -12.04
N LEU A 63 -13.34 6.41 -12.98
CA LEU A 63 -14.12 7.62 -12.77
C LEU A 63 -15.24 7.41 -11.73
N ALA A 64 -15.92 6.27 -11.74
CA ALA A 64 -16.95 5.95 -10.75
C ALA A 64 -16.37 5.84 -9.33
N VAL A 65 -15.19 5.24 -9.18
CA VAL A 65 -14.47 5.19 -7.90
C VAL A 65 -14.02 6.58 -7.46
N ALA A 66 -13.50 7.40 -8.37
CA ALA A 66 -13.12 8.78 -8.07
C ALA A 66 -14.33 9.59 -7.59
N GLY A 67 -15.45 9.57 -8.31
CA GLY A 67 -16.68 10.30 -7.91
C GLY A 67 -17.24 9.84 -6.56
N ARG A 68 -17.11 8.55 -6.22
CA ARG A 68 -17.47 8.03 -4.89
C ARG A 68 -16.56 8.59 -3.79
N LEU A 69 -15.26 8.65 -4.01
CA LEU A 69 -14.29 9.22 -3.07
C LEU A 69 -14.51 10.74 -2.91
N GLU A 70 -14.81 11.45 -3.99
CA GLU A 70 -15.17 12.88 -3.98
C GLU A 70 -16.46 13.13 -3.18
N SER A 71 -17.47 12.28 -3.36
CA SER A 71 -18.72 12.35 -2.59
C SER A 71 -18.51 12.12 -1.08
N ALA A 72 -17.45 11.40 -0.71
CA ALA A 72 -17.00 11.25 0.68
C ALA A 72 -16.12 12.43 1.16
N GLY A 73 -15.97 13.48 0.35
CA GLY A 73 -15.21 14.69 0.68
C GLY A 73 -13.69 14.53 0.60
N LEU A 74 -13.21 13.54 -0.17
CA LEU A 74 -11.79 13.29 -0.45
C LEU A 74 -11.37 13.90 -1.79
N ARG A 75 -10.06 13.94 -2.06
CA ARG A 75 -9.50 14.49 -3.30
C ARG A 75 -8.73 13.42 -4.09
N PRO A 76 -9.42 12.51 -4.79
CA PRO A 76 -8.77 11.49 -5.58
C PRO A 76 -8.08 12.08 -6.81
N ASN A 77 -7.00 11.42 -7.23
CA ASN A 77 -6.32 11.67 -8.49
C ASN A 77 -6.51 10.45 -9.38
N VAL A 78 -6.83 10.68 -10.66
CA VAL A 78 -6.95 9.60 -11.65
C VAL A 78 -5.83 9.74 -12.67
N VAL A 79 -4.99 8.73 -12.77
CA VAL A 79 -3.85 8.73 -13.70
C VAL A 79 -3.81 7.45 -14.52
N ARG A 80 -3.29 7.55 -15.75
CA ARG A 80 -3.00 6.39 -16.59
C ARG A 80 -1.63 5.84 -16.23
N SER A 81 -1.57 4.53 -15.95
CA SER A 81 -0.34 3.80 -15.64
C SER A 81 -0.26 2.54 -16.50
N GLY A 82 0.37 2.68 -17.67
CA GLY A 82 0.44 1.62 -18.67
C GLY A 82 -0.96 1.17 -19.15
N PRO A 83 -1.32 -0.12 -19.02
CA PRO A 83 -2.65 -0.61 -19.39
C PRO A 83 -3.73 -0.34 -18.34
N ASN A 84 -3.37 0.19 -17.17
CA ASN A 84 -4.28 0.44 -16.06
C ASN A 84 -4.54 1.94 -15.87
N TYR A 85 -5.66 2.23 -15.22
CA TYR A 85 -5.97 3.48 -14.54
C TYR A 85 -5.76 3.29 -13.04
N VAL A 86 -5.16 4.28 -12.40
CA VAL A 86 -4.92 4.32 -10.97
C VAL A 86 -5.70 5.49 -10.40
N VAL A 87 -6.58 5.19 -9.46
CA VAL A 87 -7.22 6.20 -8.62
C VAL A 87 -6.48 6.20 -7.29
N TYR A 88 -5.97 7.34 -6.86
CA TYR A 88 -5.27 7.40 -5.58
C TYR A 88 -5.64 8.62 -4.75
N ILE A 89 -5.65 8.45 -3.44
CA ILE A 89 -5.80 9.53 -2.46
C ILE A 89 -4.51 9.70 -1.66
N THR A 90 -4.31 10.91 -1.16
CA THR A 90 -3.04 11.33 -0.57
C THR A 90 -2.98 11.07 0.93
N THR A 91 -1.80 11.23 1.54
CA THR A 91 -1.66 11.18 3.00
C THR A 91 -2.60 12.16 3.70
N MET A 92 -2.89 13.33 3.11
CA MET A 92 -3.81 14.30 3.69
C MET A 92 -5.24 13.77 3.76
N ASP A 93 -5.71 13.12 2.70
CA ASP A 93 -7.02 12.48 2.67
C ASP A 93 -7.10 11.33 3.69
N LEU A 94 -6.02 10.55 3.81
CA LEU A 94 -5.91 9.47 4.79
C LEU A 94 -5.95 9.99 6.24
N LEU A 95 -5.29 11.12 6.52
CA LEU A 95 -5.35 11.78 7.82
C LEU A 95 -6.78 12.20 8.14
N LYS A 96 -7.46 12.88 7.21
CA LYS A 96 -8.84 13.32 7.36
C LYS A 96 -9.79 12.15 7.63
N LEU A 97 -9.62 11.03 6.92
CA LEU A 97 -10.41 9.81 7.19
C LEU A 97 -10.12 9.24 8.58
N ALA A 98 -8.84 9.12 8.93
CA ALA A 98 -8.42 8.54 10.20
C ALA A 98 -8.79 9.39 11.43
N GLU A 99 -9.03 10.69 11.27
CA GLU A 99 -9.55 11.53 12.35
C GLU A 99 -10.98 11.13 12.73
N GLY A 100 -11.84 10.86 11.72
CA GLY A 100 -13.25 10.53 11.92
C GLY A 100 -13.55 9.03 12.06
N ASP A 101 -12.70 8.15 11.55
CA ASP A 101 -12.92 6.71 11.51
C ASP A 101 -11.80 5.94 12.23
N GLY A 102 -12.15 5.34 13.36
CA GLY A 102 -11.24 4.57 14.21
C GLY A 102 -10.73 3.29 13.56
N GLU A 103 -11.52 2.65 12.70
CA GLU A 103 -11.12 1.42 12.01
C GLU A 103 -10.13 1.73 10.88
N ILE A 104 -10.39 2.79 10.10
CA ILE A 104 -9.43 3.26 9.08
C ILE A 104 -8.12 3.67 9.75
N ARG A 105 -8.20 4.44 10.85
CA ARG A 105 -7.02 4.85 11.62
C ARG A 105 -6.22 3.64 12.11
N ARG A 106 -6.91 2.65 12.68
CA ARG A 106 -6.29 1.41 13.18
C ARG A 106 -5.65 0.60 12.06
N ALA A 107 -6.31 0.45 10.91
CA ALA A 107 -5.79 -0.29 9.77
C ALA A 107 -4.50 0.35 9.23
N ILE A 108 -4.48 1.69 9.08
CA ILE A 108 -3.28 2.43 8.66
C ILE A 108 -2.16 2.30 9.69
N ALA A 109 -2.48 2.42 10.99
CA ALA A 109 -1.51 2.29 12.07
C ALA A 109 -0.86 0.89 12.08
N LEU A 110 -1.65 -0.18 11.92
CA LEU A 110 -1.15 -1.55 11.82
C LEU A 110 -0.26 -1.75 10.60
N TYR A 111 -0.66 -1.23 9.43
CA TYR A 111 0.17 -1.27 8.23
C TYR A 111 1.52 -0.59 8.45
N LEU A 112 1.54 0.63 9.00
CA LEU A 112 2.77 1.38 9.25
C LEU A 112 3.67 0.69 10.28
N ALA A 113 3.09 0.17 11.37
CA ALA A 113 3.83 -0.59 12.38
C ALA A 113 4.49 -1.84 11.77
N GLU A 114 3.76 -2.57 10.91
CA GLU A 114 4.29 -3.75 10.24
C GLU A 114 5.41 -3.39 9.26
N LYS A 115 5.27 -2.29 8.49
CA LYS A 115 6.33 -1.81 7.61
C LYS A 115 7.56 -1.29 8.37
N ALA A 116 7.38 -0.68 9.54
CA ALA A 116 8.48 -0.25 10.41
C ALA A 116 9.24 -1.44 11.02
N LYS A 117 8.53 -2.51 11.40
CA LYS A 117 9.11 -3.71 12.01
C LYS A 117 9.75 -4.65 10.98
N ASN A 118 9.00 -4.99 9.94
CA ASN A 118 9.29 -6.10 9.02
C ASN A 118 9.52 -5.67 7.56
N GLY A 119 9.41 -4.37 7.24
CA GLY A 119 9.60 -3.88 5.87
C GLY A 119 11.05 -3.94 5.39
N THR A 120 11.26 -3.67 4.10
CA THR A 120 12.62 -3.42 3.56
C THR A 120 13.26 -2.19 4.23
N PRO A 121 14.60 -2.02 4.20
CA PRO A 121 15.25 -0.85 4.81
C PRO A 121 14.60 0.49 4.44
N ARG A 122 14.23 0.64 3.15
CA ARG A 122 13.53 1.83 2.65
C ARG A 122 12.10 1.96 3.20
N GLN A 123 11.35 0.85 3.30
CA GLN A 123 10.00 0.88 3.88
C GLN A 123 10.03 1.22 5.37
N ARG A 124 10.99 0.67 6.12
CA ARG A 124 11.16 0.96 7.55
C ARG A 124 11.43 2.44 7.78
N GLU A 125 12.38 3.00 7.04
CA GLU A 125 12.72 4.43 7.10
C GLU A 125 11.51 5.32 6.81
N ILE A 126 10.75 5.02 5.73
CA ILE A 126 9.58 5.80 5.35
C ILE A 126 8.47 5.67 6.41
N ALA A 127 8.18 4.47 6.88
CA ALA A 127 7.15 4.22 7.89
C ALA A 127 7.47 4.96 9.19
N GLU A 128 8.71 4.89 9.68
CA GLU A 128 9.15 5.62 10.86
C GLU A 128 9.04 7.14 10.69
N LYS A 129 9.43 7.68 9.53
CA LYS A 129 9.28 9.11 9.23
C LYS A 129 7.82 9.56 9.28
N ILE A 130 6.90 8.74 8.77
CA ILE A 130 5.46 9.02 8.79
C ILE A 130 4.94 8.97 10.23
N LEU A 131 5.27 7.91 10.98
CA LEU A 131 4.84 7.75 12.38
C LEU A 131 5.32 8.89 13.28
N ARG A 132 6.57 9.36 13.09
CA ARG A 132 7.11 10.53 13.81
C ARG A 132 6.39 11.83 13.47
N ARG A 133 5.98 12.01 12.21
CA ARG A 133 5.26 13.22 11.76
C ARG A 133 3.79 13.20 12.17
N HIS A 134 3.19 12.02 12.25
CA HIS A 134 1.77 11.82 12.44
C HIS A 134 1.49 10.83 13.57
N PRO A 135 1.56 11.28 14.85
CA PRO A 135 1.37 10.42 16.02
C PRO A 135 0.02 9.72 16.09
N LEU A 136 -1.02 10.21 15.40
CA LEU A 136 -2.33 9.55 15.33
C LEU A 136 -2.28 8.12 14.78
N PHE A 137 -1.23 7.78 14.04
CA PHE A 137 -1.00 6.44 13.50
C PHE A 137 -0.09 5.59 14.38
N SER A 138 0.34 6.11 15.53
CA SER A 138 1.09 5.33 16.51
C SER A 138 0.14 4.42 17.28
N LEU A 139 0.43 3.12 17.30
CA LEU A 139 -0.33 2.18 18.11
C LEU A 139 0.02 2.36 19.60
N PRO A 140 -0.95 2.20 20.51
CA PRO A 140 -0.65 2.07 21.93
C PRO A 140 0.34 0.92 22.19
N ILE A 141 1.22 1.08 23.18
CA ILE A 141 2.25 0.09 23.56
C ILE A 141 1.66 -1.32 23.78
N ALA A 142 0.39 -1.41 24.22
CA ALA A 142 -0.34 -2.66 24.39
C ALA A 142 -0.46 -3.53 23.12
N PHE A 143 -0.32 -2.94 21.92
CA PHE A 143 -0.36 -3.66 20.63
C PHE A 143 1.03 -4.00 20.09
N LEU A 144 2.11 -3.66 20.80
CA LEU A 144 3.49 -3.88 20.38
C LEU A 144 4.18 -5.06 21.11
N LEU A 145 3.51 -5.67 22.10
CA LEU A 145 4.02 -6.83 22.83
C LEU A 145 3.50 -8.15 22.22
N PRO A 146 4.34 -9.20 22.09
CA PRO A 146 3.95 -10.50 21.56
C PRO A 146 3.04 -11.29 22.50
#